data_AF-A0A350UBQ0-F1
#
_entry.id   AF-A0A350UBQ0-F1
#
_cell.length_a   1.000
_cell.length_b   1.000
_cell.length_c   1.000
_cell.angle_alpha   90.00
_cell.angle_beta   90.00
_cell.angle_gamma   90.00
#
_symmetry.space_group_name_H-M   'P 1'
#
loop_
_entity.id
_entity.type
_entity.pdbx_description
1 polymer ?
#
loop_
_entity_poly.entity_id
_entity_poly.type
_entity_poly.pdbx_seq_one_letter_code
_entity_poly.pdbx_strand_id
1 'polypeptide(L)'
;MNKSVYSLVLADEIVQEIDRLAYETGASRSAMINQILADYLRFTTPEKRMREVFSAIEQMLLGSAFEPQLQPSESMFSLRTALDYKYNPSVRYSVELYKNARPLLGELRVSVRSQNSALVLAMLQFFKLWTRIETSYIGRVECAMEDGRYLRKLRLSDESKLTNEQIGEGIAAYINLLDAALKQYFECIHEPTLAVTSVEKRYVNYIRSGGIIL
;
A
#
# COMPACT_ATOMS: atom_id res chain seq x y z
N MET A 1 8.99 4.46 16.92
CA MET A 1 10.22 4.83 17.65
C MET A 1 9.85 5.65 18.87
N ASN A 2 10.31 5.26 20.06
CA ASN A 2 10.30 6.16 21.21
C ASN A 2 11.22 7.33 20.91
N LYS A 3 10.70 8.56 21.03
CA LYS A 3 11.53 9.76 20.96
C LYS A 3 12.14 9.98 22.33
N SER A 4 13.45 10.11 22.38
CA SER A 4 14.17 10.47 23.60
C SER A 4 14.67 11.91 23.45
N VAL A 5 14.55 12.69 24.52
CA VAL A 5 15.04 14.07 24.55
C VAL A 5 16.48 14.07 24.99
N TYR A 6 17.36 14.72 24.21
CA TYR A 6 18.77 14.87 24.50
C TYR A 6 19.17 16.34 24.33
N SER A 7 20.06 16.82 25.20
CA SER A 7 20.72 18.11 25.00
C SER A 7 21.98 17.91 24.16
N LEU A 8 22.12 18.71 23.10
CA LEU A 8 23.28 18.72 22.22
C LEU A 8 23.95 20.10 22.30
N VAL A 9 25.28 20.12 22.28
CA VAL A 9 26.05 21.35 22.13
C VAL A 9 26.51 21.41 20.68
N LEU A 10 26.08 22.43 19.96
CA LEU A 10 26.41 22.69 18.55
C LEU A 10 26.95 24.11 18.43
N ALA A 11 27.77 24.37 17.41
CA ALA A 11 28.22 25.73 17.11
C ALA A 11 27.02 26.60 16.66
N ASP A 12 27.03 27.89 17.00
CA ASP A 12 25.93 28.81 16.72
C ASP A 12 25.62 28.91 15.22
N GLU A 13 26.65 28.88 14.38
CA GLU A 13 26.52 28.90 12.92
C GLU A 13 25.77 27.66 12.39
N ILE A 14 26.01 26.49 13.00
CA ILE A 14 25.32 25.25 12.65
C ILE A 14 23.85 25.31 13.07
N VAL A 15 23.55 25.87 14.24
CA VAL A 15 22.16 26.05 14.70
C VAL A 15 21.39 26.95 13.74
N GLN A 16 21.99 28.05 13.28
CA GLN A 16 21.37 28.96 12.32
C GLN A 16 21.04 28.28 10.98
N GLU A 17 21.96 27.50 10.42
CA GLU A 17 21.71 26.79 9.16
C GLU A 17 20.65 25.69 9.31
N ILE A 18 20.63 24.96 10.44
CA ILE A 18 19.58 23.98 10.74
C ILE A 18 18.22 24.66 10.83
N ASP A 19 18.13 25.80 11.50
CA ASP A 19 16.88 26.56 11.64
C ASP A 19 16.38 27.07 10.29
N ARG A 20 17.28 27.57 9.46
CA ARG A 20 16.97 27.97 8.09
C ARG A 20 16.38 26.80 7.28
N LEU A 21 17.05 25.66 7.25
CA LEU A 21 16.58 24.46 6.54
C LEU A 21 15.24 23.97 7.10
N ALA A 22 15.07 23.97 8.41
CA ALA A 22 13.83 23.56 9.07
C ALA A 22 12.67 24.48 8.64
N TYR A 23 12.91 25.79 8.58
CA TYR A 23 11.94 26.77 8.13
C TYR A 23 11.57 26.59 6.65
N GLU A 24 12.56 26.44 5.77
CA GLU A 24 12.37 26.25 4.32
C GLU A 24 11.52 25.00 4.01
N THR A 25 11.58 23.97 4.86
CA THR A 25 10.88 22.70 4.67
C THR A 25 9.62 22.54 5.52
N GLY A 26 9.26 23.54 6.33
CA GLY A 26 8.12 23.47 7.26
C GLY A 26 8.29 22.45 8.40
N ALA A 27 9.52 22.06 8.72
CA ALA A 27 9.86 21.09 9.75
C ALA A 27 10.25 21.76 11.07
N SER A 28 10.17 21.02 12.19
CA SER A 28 10.76 21.47 13.45
C SER A 28 12.29 21.25 13.46
N ARG A 29 13.04 22.04 14.25
CA ARG A 29 14.49 21.84 14.46
C ARG A 29 14.83 20.39 14.82
N SER A 30 14.07 19.79 15.74
CA SER A 30 14.27 18.39 16.15
C SER A 30 14.05 17.39 15.01
N ALA A 31 13.08 17.65 14.13
CA ALA A 31 12.83 16.82 12.95
C ALA A 31 13.93 16.97 11.91
N MET A 32 14.41 18.20 11.68
CA MET A 32 15.52 18.49 10.76
C MET A 32 16.83 17.83 11.21
N ILE A 33 17.21 17.99 12.49
CA ILE A 33 18.39 17.33 13.06
C ILE A 33 18.27 15.81 12.92
N ASN A 34 17.11 15.25 13.25
CA ASN A 34 16.89 13.83 13.13
C ASN A 34 17.01 13.35 11.67
N GLN A 35 16.54 14.13 10.70
CA GLN A 35 16.67 13.84 9.27
C GLN A 35 18.14 13.91 8.79
N ILE A 36 18.89 14.93 9.19
CA ILE A 36 20.32 15.08 8.83
C ILE A 36 21.15 13.92 9.41
N LEU A 37 20.97 13.61 10.69
CA LEU A 37 21.66 12.50 11.34
C LEU A 37 21.26 11.16 10.71
N ALA A 38 19.99 11.01 10.36
CA ALA A 38 19.49 9.84 9.68
C ALA A 38 20.17 9.67 8.30
N ASP A 39 20.23 10.73 7.50
CA ASP A 39 20.91 10.71 6.20
C ASP A 39 22.42 10.44 6.35
N TYR A 40 23.10 11.07 7.32
CA TYR A 40 24.53 10.86 7.59
C TYR A 40 24.84 9.42 8.04
N LEU A 41 24.02 8.87 8.93
CA LEU A 41 24.17 7.50 9.44
C LEU A 41 23.65 6.44 8.45
N ARG A 42 23.16 6.85 7.27
CA ARG A 42 22.42 5.99 6.32
C ARG A 42 21.24 5.28 6.99
N PHE A 43 20.70 5.89 8.04
CA PHE A 43 19.50 5.46 8.71
C PHE A 43 18.31 6.04 7.95
N THR A 44 17.55 5.24 7.22
CA THR A 44 16.38 5.76 6.52
C THR A 44 15.31 6.16 7.54
N THR A 45 14.94 7.45 7.58
CA THR A 45 13.80 7.88 8.40
C THR A 45 12.51 7.22 7.91
N PRO A 46 11.53 6.95 8.80
CA PRO A 46 10.23 6.41 8.39
C PRO A 46 9.57 7.23 7.28
N GLU A 47 9.71 8.55 7.33
CA GLU A 47 9.14 9.49 6.37
C GLU A 47 9.82 9.37 4.99
N LYS A 48 11.16 9.33 4.95
CA LYS A 48 11.91 9.11 3.70
C LYS A 48 11.58 7.75 3.09
N ARG A 49 11.49 6.72 3.93
CA ARG A 49 11.08 5.37 3.52
C ARG A 49 9.71 5.38 2.85
N MET A 50 8.71 5.99 3.48
CA MET A 50 7.34 6.05 2.94
C MET A 50 7.30 6.77 1.60
N ARG A 51 8.01 7.90 1.47
CA ARG A 51 8.13 8.64 0.20
C ARG A 51 8.73 7.78 -0.90
N GLU A 52 9.85 7.11 -0.65
CA GLU A 52 10.51 6.24 -1.65
C GLU A 52 9.60 5.09 -2.08
N VAL A 53 8.91 4.43 -1.13
CA VAL A 53 7.94 3.37 -1.44
C VAL A 53 6.78 3.89 -2.29
N PHE A 54 6.19 5.04 -1.93
CA PHE A 54 5.06 5.60 -2.66
C PHE A 54 5.44 6.12 -4.05
N SER A 55 6.63 6.70 -4.21
CA SER A 55 7.15 7.08 -5.52
C SER A 55 7.32 5.87 -6.44
N ALA A 56 7.82 4.74 -5.93
CA ALA A 56 7.93 3.51 -6.72
C ALA A 56 6.54 2.94 -7.09
N ILE A 57 5.55 2.99 -6.19
CA ILE A 57 4.17 2.59 -6.52
C ILE A 57 3.62 3.48 -7.64
N GLU A 58 3.76 4.80 -7.52
CA GLU A 58 3.28 5.75 -8.52
C GLU A 58 3.96 5.51 -9.87
N GLN A 59 5.28 5.34 -9.91
CA GLN A 59 6.03 5.05 -11.13
C GLN A 59 5.57 3.77 -11.82
N MET A 60 5.30 2.71 -11.06
CA MET A 60 4.83 1.43 -11.61
C MET A 60 3.40 1.48 -12.13
N LEU A 61 2.59 2.42 -11.64
CA LEU A 61 1.19 2.56 -12.03
C LEU A 61 0.95 3.73 -13.01
N LEU A 62 1.98 4.53 -13.31
CA LEU A 62 1.92 5.55 -14.36
C LEU A 62 1.56 4.93 -15.72
N GLY A 63 0.62 5.58 -16.44
CA GLY A 63 0.18 5.12 -17.76
C GLY A 63 -0.73 3.90 -17.75
N SER A 64 -1.13 3.41 -16.58
CA SER A 64 -2.11 2.34 -16.42
C SER A 64 -3.54 2.88 -16.26
N ALA A 65 -4.53 2.01 -16.05
CA ALA A 65 -5.92 2.39 -15.77
C ALA A 65 -6.14 3.01 -14.36
N PHE A 66 -5.07 3.18 -13.60
CA PHE A 66 -5.07 3.71 -12.25
C PHE A 66 -4.96 5.24 -12.26
N GLU A 67 -5.88 5.90 -11.57
CA GLU A 67 -5.84 7.34 -11.36
C GLU A 67 -5.41 7.64 -9.91
N PRO A 68 -4.25 8.28 -9.70
CA PRO A 68 -3.83 8.75 -8.38
C PRO A 68 -4.88 9.66 -7.73
N GLN A 69 -4.95 9.65 -6.41
CA GLN A 69 -5.80 10.53 -5.60
C GLN A 69 -4.94 11.44 -4.74
N LEU A 70 -5.49 12.58 -4.32
CA LEU A 70 -4.83 13.48 -3.37
C LEU A 70 -4.48 12.70 -2.08
N GLN A 71 -3.21 12.74 -1.70
CA GLN A 71 -2.71 12.05 -0.52
C GLN A 71 -3.23 12.74 0.75
N PRO A 72 -3.97 12.04 1.64
CA PRO A 72 -4.52 12.67 2.84
C PRO A 72 -3.46 12.89 3.94
N SER A 73 -2.33 12.19 3.86
CA SER A 73 -1.23 12.24 4.84
C SER A 73 0.04 11.62 4.25
N GLU A 74 1.20 11.91 4.84
CA GLU A 74 2.50 11.36 4.41
C GLU A 74 2.63 9.83 4.55
N SER A 75 1.75 9.19 5.33
CA SER A 75 1.73 7.72 5.50
C SER A 75 0.73 7.02 4.60
N MET A 76 0.04 7.75 3.71
CA MET A 76 -1.00 7.19 2.86
C MET A 76 -0.84 7.53 1.38
N PHE A 77 -0.99 6.51 0.55
CA PHE A 77 -1.11 6.63 -0.90
C PHE A 77 -2.47 6.10 -1.34
N SER A 78 -3.13 6.75 -2.30
CA SER A 78 -4.45 6.31 -2.76
C SER A 78 -4.60 6.49 -4.26
N LEU A 79 -5.33 5.56 -4.86
CA LEU A 79 -5.62 5.53 -6.28
C LEU A 79 -7.05 5.01 -6.50
N ARG A 80 -7.55 5.13 -7.72
CA ARG A 80 -8.81 4.50 -8.13
C ARG A 80 -8.73 3.90 -9.53
N THR A 81 -9.56 2.92 -9.79
CA THR A 81 -9.79 2.33 -11.12
C THR A 81 -11.28 2.25 -11.40
N ALA A 82 -11.67 2.20 -12.67
CA ALA A 82 -13.03 1.85 -13.05
C ALA A 82 -13.21 0.32 -13.03
N LEU A 83 -14.37 -0.13 -12.54
CA LEU A 83 -14.84 -1.50 -12.63
C LEU A 83 -15.96 -1.57 -13.67
N ASP A 84 -15.84 -2.46 -14.67
CA ASP A 84 -16.87 -2.64 -15.69
C ASP A 84 -18.09 -3.36 -15.10
N TYR A 85 -19.06 -2.57 -14.61
CA TYR A 85 -20.29 -3.07 -14.02
C TYR A 85 -21.39 -2.00 -13.98
N LYS A 86 -22.47 -2.20 -14.76
CA LYS A 86 -23.70 -1.36 -14.85
C LYS A 86 -23.50 0.14 -15.15
N TYR A 87 -22.81 0.86 -14.26
CA TYR A 87 -22.58 2.31 -14.29
C TYR A 87 -21.10 2.66 -14.04
N ASN A 88 -20.18 1.72 -14.26
CA ASN A 88 -18.73 1.88 -14.10
C ASN A 88 -18.30 2.45 -12.74
N PRO A 89 -18.66 1.78 -11.62
CA PRO A 89 -18.26 2.23 -10.30
C PRO A 89 -16.73 2.33 -10.18
N SER A 90 -16.27 3.34 -9.44
CA SER A 90 -14.85 3.48 -9.13
C SER A 90 -14.48 2.65 -7.89
N VAL A 91 -13.49 1.78 -8.04
CA VAL A 91 -12.86 1.06 -6.94
C VAL A 91 -11.67 1.88 -6.46
N ARG A 92 -11.64 2.18 -5.17
CA ARG A 92 -10.54 2.90 -4.52
C ARG A 92 -9.63 1.91 -3.82
N TYR A 93 -8.32 2.04 -4.04
CA TYR A 93 -7.29 1.36 -3.28
C TYR A 93 -6.47 2.39 -2.52
N SER A 94 -6.26 2.15 -1.23
CA SER A 94 -5.54 3.04 -0.33
C SER A 94 -4.52 2.22 0.46
N VAL A 95 -3.24 2.57 0.33
CA VAL A 95 -2.14 1.96 1.07
C VAL A 95 -1.78 2.88 2.22
N GLU A 96 -1.77 2.34 3.43
CA GLU A 96 -1.23 3.03 4.61
C GLU A 96 -0.01 2.27 5.13
N LEU A 97 1.14 2.93 5.20
CA LEU A 97 2.37 2.33 5.70
C LEU A 97 2.54 2.59 7.19
N TYR A 98 2.88 1.56 7.95
CA TYR A 98 3.18 1.70 9.37
C TYR A 98 4.55 2.31 9.57
N LYS A 99 4.73 3.14 10.59
CA LYS A 99 6.04 3.76 10.91
C LYS A 99 7.14 2.72 11.13
N ASN A 100 6.80 1.59 11.75
CA ASN A 100 7.66 0.43 11.90
C ASN A 100 7.24 -0.64 10.88
N ALA A 101 8.11 -0.96 9.93
CA ALA A 101 7.80 -1.78 8.75
C ALA A 101 7.80 -3.29 8.96
N ARG A 102 8.17 -3.78 10.15
CA ARG A 102 8.39 -5.21 10.39
C ARG A 102 7.63 -5.68 11.63
N PRO A 103 6.96 -6.85 11.58
CA PRO A 103 6.85 -7.76 10.42
C PRO A 103 5.80 -7.32 9.37
N LEU A 104 5.05 -6.25 9.64
CA LEU A 104 3.98 -5.75 8.79
C LEU A 104 4.38 -4.39 8.20
N LEU A 105 4.32 -4.28 6.88
CA LEU A 105 4.67 -3.03 6.18
C LEU A 105 3.62 -1.95 6.37
N GLY A 106 2.36 -2.36 6.48
CA GLY A 106 1.20 -1.51 6.41
C GLY A 106 -0.06 -2.30 6.06
N GLU A 107 -1.03 -1.62 5.49
CA GLU A 107 -2.31 -2.19 5.07
C GLU A 107 -2.81 -1.60 3.75
N LEU A 108 -3.46 -2.47 2.98
CA LEU A 108 -4.23 -2.10 1.80
C LEU A 108 -5.71 -2.07 2.16
N ARG A 109 -6.36 -0.94 1.87
CA ARG A 109 -7.81 -0.76 1.97
C ARG A 109 -8.41 -0.67 0.57
N VAL A 110 -9.41 -1.50 0.30
CA VAL A 110 -10.13 -1.51 -0.98
C VAL A 110 -11.61 -1.25 -0.73
N SER A 111 -12.20 -0.32 -1.49
CA SER A 111 -13.59 0.07 -1.28
C SER A 111 -14.26 0.51 -2.57
N VAL A 112 -15.57 0.33 -2.63
CA VAL A 112 -16.43 0.93 -3.67
C VAL A 112 -17.51 1.76 -2.98
N ARG A 113 -17.71 2.99 -3.43
CA ARG A 113 -18.82 3.83 -2.92
C ARG A 113 -20.04 3.58 -3.80
N SER A 114 -20.98 2.77 -3.31
CA SER A 114 -22.20 2.43 -4.03
C SER A 114 -23.38 2.18 -3.10
N GLN A 115 -24.58 2.58 -3.55
CA GLN A 115 -25.86 2.20 -2.95
C GLN A 115 -26.50 0.97 -3.62
N ASN A 116 -25.87 0.44 -4.68
CA ASN A 116 -26.34 -0.75 -5.38
C ASN A 116 -26.02 -2.00 -4.54
N SER A 117 -27.01 -2.54 -3.86
CA SER A 117 -26.86 -3.70 -2.97
C SER A 117 -26.28 -4.93 -3.67
N ALA A 118 -26.59 -5.16 -4.94
CA ALA A 118 -26.05 -6.27 -5.72
C ALA A 118 -24.55 -6.11 -5.97
N LEU A 119 -24.08 -4.89 -6.29
CA LEU A 119 -22.64 -4.60 -6.39
C LEU A 119 -21.94 -4.81 -5.06
N VAL A 120 -22.50 -4.26 -3.98
CA VAL A 120 -21.93 -4.40 -2.63
C VAL A 120 -21.81 -5.88 -2.25
N LEU A 121 -22.85 -6.67 -2.49
CA LEU A 121 -22.82 -8.11 -2.25
C LEU A 121 -21.77 -8.83 -3.11
N ALA A 122 -21.67 -8.51 -4.39
CA ALA A 122 -20.69 -9.11 -5.29
C ALA A 122 -19.24 -8.78 -4.85
N MET A 123 -18.99 -7.54 -4.40
CA MET A 123 -17.70 -7.16 -3.81
C MET A 123 -17.39 -7.98 -2.55
N LEU A 124 -18.36 -8.13 -1.63
CA LEU A 124 -18.19 -8.95 -0.43
C LEU A 124 -17.87 -10.41 -0.78
N GLN A 125 -18.53 -10.97 -1.78
CA GLN A 125 -18.27 -12.34 -2.27
C GLN A 125 -16.88 -12.46 -2.87
N PHE A 126 -16.47 -11.49 -3.68
CA PHE A 126 -15.10 -11.43 -4.22
C PHE A 126 -14.05 -11.42 -3.10
N PHE A 127 -14.18 -10.54 -2.10
CA PHE A 127 -13.18 -10.47 -1.03
C PHE A 127 -13.14 -11.75 -0.19
N LYS A 128 -14.28 -12.40 0.06
CA LYS A 128 -14.31 -13.73 0.70
C LYS A 128 -13.60 -14.79 -0.14
N LEU A 129 -13.83 -14.80 -1.45
CA LEU A 129 -13.14 -15.69 -2.38
C LEU A 129 -11.63 -15.43 -2.37
N TRP A 130 -11.24 -14.16 -2.46
CA TRP A 130 -9.86 -13.73 -2.46
C TRP A 130 -9.15 -14.20 -1.19
N THR A 131 -9.65 -13.82 -0.01
CA THR A 131 -9.08 -14.26 1.28
C THR A 131 -8.96 -15.77 1.39
N ARG A 132 -9.96 -16.53 0.92
CA ARG A 132 -9.92 -18.00 0.92
C ARG A 132 -8.80 -18.54 0.03
N ILE A 133 -8.64 -17.98 -1.17
CA ILE A 133 -7.56 -18.35 -2.09
C ILE A 133 -6.23 -18.06 -1.41
N GLU A 134 -5.98 -16.82 -0.98
CA GLU A 134 -4.71 -16.48 -0.33
C GLU A 134 -4.41 -17.41 0.85
N THR A 135 -5.40 -17.64 1.71
CA THR A 135 -5.24 -18.50 2.89
C THR A 135 -4.83 -19.93 2.53
N SER A 136 -5.27 -20.43 1.37
CA SER A 136 -4.96 -21.79 0.91
C SER A 136 -3.50 -21.96 0.45
N TYR A 137 -2.84 -20.87 0.03
CA TYR A 137 -1.48 -20.93 -0.53
C TYR A 137 -0.41 -20.40 0.43
N ILE A 138 -0.73 -19.39 1.23
CA ILE A 138 0.25 -18.69 2.08
C ILE A 138 -0.10 -18.75 3.58
N GLY A 139 -1.15 -19.50 3.94
CA GLY A 139 -1.64 -19.58 5.31
C GLY A 139 -2.38 -18.33 5.74
N ARG A 140 -2.55 -18.14 7.04
CA ARG A 140 -3.44 -17.10 7.59
C ARG A 140 -3.04 -15.69 7.13
N VAL A 141 -3.94 -15.04 6.37
CA VAL A 141 -3.86 -13.62 6.01
C VAL A 141 -4.62 -12.79 7.05
N GLU A 142 -4.00 -11.70 7.51
CA GLU A 142 -4.66 -10.73 8.39
C GLU A 142 -5.50 -9.76 7.55
N CYS A 143 -6.81 -9.99 7.51
CA CYS A 143 -7.76 -9.15 6.80
C CYS A 143 -9.06 -8.92 7.59
N ALA A 144 -9.77 -7.84 7.26
CA ALA A 144 -11.06 -7.49 7.84
C ALA A 144 -12.01 -6.93 6.77
N MET A 145 -13.31 -7.03 7.05
CA MET A 145 -14.39 -6.46 6.26
C MET A 145 -15.19 -5.50 7.14
N GLU A 146 -14.99 -4.20 6.98
CA GLU A 146 -15.58 -3.16 7.84
C GLU A 146 -16.17 -2.04 7.00
N ASP A 147 -17.42 -1.65 7.25
CA ASP A 147 -18.10 -0.53 6.59
C ASP A 147 -18.00 -0.52 5.06
N GLY A 148 -18.11 -1.69 4.43
CA GLY A 148 -18.01 -1.85 2.97
C GLY A 148 -16.58 -1.72 2.42
N ARG A 149 -15.56 -1.84 3.29
CA ARG A 149 -14.14 -1.80 2.94
C ARG A 149 -13.50 -3.14 3.27
N TYR A 150 -12.66 -3.62 2.35
CA TYR A 150 -11.74 -4.71 2.61
C TYR A 150 -10.43 -4.11 3.12
N LEU A 151 -9.97 -4.57 4.27
CA LEU A 151 -8.66 -4.25 4.81
C LEU A 151 -7.81 -5.51 4.77
N ARG A 152 -6.60 -5.41 4.24
CA ARG A 152 -5.63 -6.50 4.20
C ARG A 152 -4.27 -5.99 4.63
N LYS A 153 -3.68 -6.60 5.65
CA LYS A 153 -2.31 -6.26 6.04
C LYS A 153 -1.32 -6.75 5.00
N LEU A 154 -0.24 -6.00 4.82
CA LEU A 154 0.80 -6.27 3.84
C LEU A 154 2.03 -6.87 4.54
N ARG A 155 2.41 -8.08 4.13
CA ARG A 155 3.62 -8.77 4.61
C ARG A 155 4.52 -9.07 3.42
N LEU A 156 5.83 -9.13 3.67
CA LEU A 156 6.79 -9.59 2.68
C LEU A 156 6.79 -11.13 2.58
N SER A 157 7.01 -11.67 1.38
CA SER A 157 7.20 -13.11 1.16
C SER A 157 8.48 -13.64 1.78
N ASP A 158 9.52 -12.81 1.83
CA ASP A 158 10.82 -13.12 2.40
C ASP A 158 11.34 -11.91 3.21
N GLU A 159 12.09 -12.18 4.28
CA GLU A 159 12.68 -11.15 5.14
C GLU A 159 14.01 -10.59 4.61
N SER A 160 14.41 -11.02 3.40
CA SER A 160 15.56 -10.48 2.68
C SER A 160 15.53 -8.95 2.62
N LYS A 161 16.72 -8.35 2.56
CA LYS A 161 16.88 -6.89 2.57
C LYS A 161 16.45 -6.31 1.21
N LEU A 162 15.15 -6.16 1.02
CA LEU A 162 14.58 -5.41 -0.09
C LEU A 162 14.80 -3.91 0.08
N THR A 163 15.05 -3.22 -1.03
CA THR A 163 15.06 -1.75 -1.06
C THR A 163 13.63 -1.20 -0.95
N ASN A 164 13.50 0.07 -0.59
CA ASN A 164 12.18 0.72 -0.54
C ASN A 164 11.49 0.75 -1.91
N GLU A 165 12.29 0.86 -2.98
CA GLU A 165 11.81 0.78 -4.35
C GLU A 165 11.22 -0.61 -4.66
N GLN A 166 11.95 -1.69 -4.36
CA GLN A 166 11.44 -3.07 -4.52
C GLN A 166 10.19 -3.35 -3.69
N ILE A 167 10.09 -2.77 -2.48
CA ILE A 167 8.88 -2.85 -1.67
C ILE A 167 7.72 -2.14 -2.37
N GLY A 168 7.94 -0.95 -2.92
CA GLY A 168 6.94 -0.21 -3.69
C GLY A 168 6.48 -0.95 -4.93
N GLU A 169 7.41 -1.50 -5.71
CA GLU A 169 7.13 -2.37 -6.87
C GLU A 169 6.29 -3.58 -6.46
N GLY A 170 6.63 -4.24 -5.35
CA GLY A 170 5.87 -5.36 -4.81
C GLY A 170 4.42 -4.99 -4.44
N ILE A 171 4.23 -3.84 -3.78
CA ILE A 171 2.89 -3.33 -3.44
C ILE A 171 2.10 -2.98 -4.70
N ALA A 172 2.71 -2.32 -5.68
CA ALA A 172 2.07 -2.00 -6.96
C ALA A 172 1.65 -3.26 -7.72
N ALA A 173 2.54 -4.27 -7.79
CA ALA A 173 2.24 -5.56 -8.41
C ALA A 173 1.07 -6.27 -7.71
N TYR A 174 1.02 -6.21 -6.37
CA TYR A 174 -0.09 -6.79 -5.60
C TYR A 174 -1.42 -6.05 -5.82
N ILE A 175 -1.40 -4.71 -5.89
CA ILE A 175 -2.59 -3.91 -6.22
C ILE A 175 -3.09 -4.25 -7.63
N ASN A 176 -2.21 -4.32 -8.61
CA ASN A 176 -2.53 -4.73 -9.99
C ASN A 176 -3.13 -6.13 -10.04
N LEU A 177 -2.56 -7.08 -9.30
CA LEU A 177 -3.07 -8.44 -9.20
C LEU A 177 -4.50 -8.44 -8.67
N LEU A 178 -4.74 -7.77 -7.55
CA LEU A 178 -6.04 -7.73 -6.90
C LEU A 178 -7.10 -7.05 -7.80
N ASP A 179 -6.74 -5.94 -8.45
CA ASP A 179 -7.62 -5.22 -9.36
C ASP A 179 -7.96 -6.04 -10.61
N ALA A 180 -6.97 -6.70 -11.21
CA ALA A 180 -7.20 -7.56 -12.37
C ALA A 180 -8.04 -8.80 -12.01
N ALA A 181 -7.83 -9.37 -10.82
CA ALA A 181 -8.64 -10.47 -10.31
C ALA A 181 -10.08 -10.03 -10.02
N LEU A 182 -10.26 -8.83 -9.44
CA LEU A 182 -11.57 -8.25 -9.21
C LEU A 182 -12.31 -8.03 -10.52
N LYS A 183 -11.68 -7.41 -11.52
CA LYS A 183 -12.27 -7.18 -12.84
C LYS A 183 -12.68 -8.49 -13.51
N GLN A 184 -11.79 -9.49 -13.51
CA GLN A 184 -12.12 -10.79 -14.09
C GLN A 184 -13.25 -11.53 -13.33
N TYR A 185 -13.34 -11.37 -12.01
CA TYR A 185 -14.48 -11.89 -11.25
C TYR A 185 -15.81 -11.29 -11.72
N PHE A 186 -15.83 -9.97 -11.99
CA PHE A 186 -17.02 -9.28 -12.48
C PHE A 186 -17.35 -9.59 -13.94
N GLU A 187 -16.34 -9.79 -14.79
CA GLU A 187 -16.54 -10.28 -16.17
C GLU A 187 -17.22 -11.65 -16.19
N CYS A 188 -16.86 -12.53 -15.25
CA CYS A 188 -17.42 -13.88 -15.12
C CYS A 188 -18.53 -14.00 -14.05
N ILE A 189 -19.18 -12.90 -13.66
CA ILE A 189 -20.11 -12.88 -12.52
C ILE A 189 -21.30 -13.86 -12.67
N HIS A 190 -21.66 -14.19 -13.91
CA HIS A 190 -22.74 -15.13 -14.25
C HIS A 190 -22.26 -16.59 -14.40
N GLU A 191 -20.95 -16.84 -14.27
CA GLU A 191 -20.31 -18.15 -14.40
C GLU A 191 -19.45 -18.45 -13.16
N PRO A 192 -20.04 -18.83 -12.01
CA PRO A 192 -19.34 -18.88 -10.73
C PRO A 192 -18.09 -19.77 -10.72
N THR A 193 -18.16 -20.94 -11.36
CA THR A 193 -17.02 -21.87 -11.46
C THR A 193 -15.86 -21.27 -12.25
N LEU A 194 -16.16 -20.56 -13.34
CA LEU A 194 -15.16 -19.89 -14.17
C LEU A 194 -14.55 -18.71 -13.41
N ALA A 195 -15.36 -17.92 -12.70
CA ALA A 195 -14.89 -16.80 -11.89
C ALA A 195 -13.90 -17.26 -10.81
N VAL A 196 -14.24 -18.33 -10.06
CA VAL A 196 -13.35 -18.90 -9.03
C VAL A 196 -12.02 -19.37 -9.63
N THR A 197 -12.09 -20.19 -10.69
CA THR A 197 -10.90 -20.76 -11.32
C THR A 197 -9.99 -19.68 -11.91
N SER A 198 -10.59 -18.64 -12.48
CA SER A 198 -9.90 -17.50 -13.07
C SER A 198 -9.16 -16.65 -12.05
N VAL A 199 -9.83 -16.30 -10.95
CA VAL A 199 -9.24 -15.56 -9.83
C VAL A 199 -8.08 -16.36 -9.21
N GLU A 200 -8.29 -17.65 -8.97
CA GLU A 200 -7.26 -18.52 -8.40
C GLU A 200 -6.04 -18.65 -9.32
N LYS A 201 -6.25 -18.85 -10.63
CA LYS A 201 -5.16 -18.93 -11.62
C LYS A 201 -4.29 -17.67 -11.60
N ARG A 202 -4.88 -16.47 -11.48
CA ARG A 202 -4.11 -15.22 -11.35
C ARG A 202 -3.24 -15.21 -10.11
N TYR A 203 -3.82 -15.58 -8.96
CA TYR A 203 -3.08 -15.61 -7.70
C TYR A 203 -1.92 -16.62 -7.74
N VAL A 204 -2.16 -17.83 -8.26
CA VAL A 204 -1.11 -18.86 -8.41
C VAL A 204 0.01 -18.37 -9.32
N ASN A 205 -0.31 -17.69 -10.42
CA ASN A 205 0.70 -17.13 -11.31
C ASN A 205 1.57 -16.09 -10.59
N TYR A 206 0.96 -15.22 -9.78
CA TYR A 206 1.68 -14.23 -8.98
C TYR A 206 2.66 -14.87 -7.99
N ILE A 207 2.22 -15.90 -7.26
CA ILE A 207 3.09 -16.64 -6.34
C ILE A 207 4.25 -17.32 -7.09
N ARG A 208 3.96 -17.98 -8.22
CA ARG A 208 4.97 -18.65 -9.05
C ARG A 208 5.99 -17.69 -9.65
N SER A 209 5.61 -16.45 -9.93
CA SER A 209 6.53 -15.41 -10.39
C SER A 209 7.37 -14.77 -9.27
N GLY A 210 7.28 -15.25 -8.02
CA GLY A 210 8.04 -14.72 -6.90
C GLY A 210 7.42 -13.47 -6.28
N GLY A 211 6.08 -13.45 -6.13
CA GLY A 211 5.35 -12.34 -5.52
C GLY A 211 5.98 -11.83 -4.22
N ILE A 212 6.25 -10.52 -4.16
CA ILE A 212 6.92 -9.87 -3.02
C ILE A 212 5.98 -9.70 -1.83
N ILE A 213 4.69 -9.45 -2.09
CA ILE A 213 3.68 -9.18 -1.05
C ILE A 213 2.79 -10.40 -0.87
N LEU A 214 2.79 -10.93 0.35
CA LEU A 214 1.89 -11.99 0.82
C LEU A 214 0.93 -11.47 1.89
#